data_AF-A0A3A9JM81-F1
#
_entry.id   AF-A0A3A9JM81-F1
#
_cell.length_a   1.000
_cell.length_b   1.000
_cell.length_c   1.000
_cell.angle_alpha   90.00
_cell.angle_beta   90.00
_cell.angle_gamma   90.00
#
_symmetry.space_group_name_H-M   'P 1'
#
loop_
_entity.id
_entity.type
_entity.pdbx_description
1 polymer ?
#
loop_
_entity_poly.entity_id
_entity_poly.type
_entity_poly.pdbx_seq_one_letter_code
_entity_poly.pdbx_strand_id
1 'polypeptide(L)'
;MLPSPRLLAAARILANVTQTELALRAGVSVSALRRLEVGDTDARLNTVLALTEALRACGIEFLLEPSAKTEGIRHTKPPRTTDSPVEPEDSRVQRKRVGAARSRRNTTPP
;
A
#
# COMPACT_ATOMS: atom_id res chain seq x y z
N MET A 1 -14.28 17.51 3.62
CA MET A 1 -14.07 16.67 4.83
C MET A 1 -13.13 15.53 4.49
N LEU A 2 -12.43 14.98 5.48
CA LEU A 2 -11.57 13.81 5.31
C LEU A 2 -12.35 12.54 5.67
N PRO A 3 -12.15 11.41 4.96
CA PRO A 3 -12.73 10.13 5.34
C PRO A 3 -12.24 9.73 6.74
N SER A 4 -13.11 9.13 7.55
CA SER A 4 -12.70 8.61 8.85
C SER A 4 -11.67 7.48 8.71
N PRO A 5 -10.84 7.22 9.74
CA PRO A 5 -9.96 6.06 9.82
C PRO A 5 -10.64 4.74 9.45
N ARG A 6 -11.85 4.52 9.97
CA ARG A 6 -12.63 3.30 9.76
C ARG A 6 -13.10 3.20 8.31
N LEU A 7 -13.52 4.32 7.73
CA LEU A 7 -13.95 4.36 6.34
C LEU A 7 -12.79 4.06 5.39
N LEU A 8 -11.59 4.57 5.68
CA LEU A 8 -10.40 4.26 4.90
C LEU A 8 -10.06 2.77 4.94
N ALA A 9 -10.10 2.15 6.12
CA ALA A 9 -9.88 0.72 6.27
C ALA A 9 -10.93 -0.11 5.51
N ALA A 10 -12.21 0.28 5.59
CA ALA A 10 -13.30 -0.35 4.86
C ALA A 10 -13.12 -0.24 3.33
N ALA A 11 -12.76 0.94 2.83
CA ALA A 11 -12.46 1.16 1.42
C ALA A 11 -11.36 0.23 0.91
N ARG A 12 -10.28 0.08 1.69
CA ARG A 12 -9.18 -0.82 1.35
C ARG A 12 -9.64 -2.28 1.24
N ILE A 13 -10.49 -2.73 2.17
CA ILE A 13 -11.05 -4.08 2.16
C ILE A 13 -11.99 -4.28 0.96
N LEU A 14 -12.85 -3.30 0.66
CA LEU A 14 -13.76 -3.35 -0.49
C LEU A 14 -13.00 -3.41 -1.83
N ALA A 15 -11.91 -2.64 -1.93
CA ALA A 15 -11.01 -2.66 -3.09
C ALA A 15 -10.16 -3.94 -3.20
N ASN A 16 -10.21 -4.83 -2.21
CA ASN A 16 -9.41 -6.05 -2.13
C ASN A 16 -7.89 -5.79 -2.26
N VAL A 17 -7.39 -4.71 -1.65
CA VAL A 17 -5.95 -4.38 -1.63
C VAL A 17 -5.35 -4.53 -0.24
N THR A 18 -4.09 -4.94 -0.17
CA THR A 18 -3.37 -5.05 1.12
C THR A 18 -2.90 -3.69 1.62
N GLN A 19 -2.55 -3.57 2.91
CA GLN A 19 -1.95 -2.34 3.44
C GLN A 19 -0.62 -2.02 2.73
N THR A 20 0.19 -3.04 2.43
CA THR A 20 1.45 -2.86 1.71
C THR A 20 1.23 -2.30 0.31
N GLU A 21 0.27 -2.85 -0.43
CA GLU A 21 -0.05 -2.42 -1.79
C GLU A 21 -0.59 -0.98 -1.81
N LEU A 22 -1.52 -0.65 -0.91
CA LEU A 22 -2.08 0.69 -0.82
C LEU A 22 -1.00 1.71 -0.41
N ALA A 23 -0.15 1.35 0.55
CA ALA A 23 0.93 2.23 1.01
C ALA A 23 1.93 2.52 -0.12
N LEU A 24 2.28 1.51 -0.92
CA LEU A 24 3.12 1.66 -2.10
C LEU A 24 2.49 2.61 -3.13
N ARG A 25 1.21 2.39 -3.50
CA ARG A 25 0.47 3.23 -4.46
C ARG A 25 0.34 4.68 -4.01
N ALA A 26 0.15 4.90 -2.70
CA ALA A 26 0.00 6.24 -2.13
C ALA A 26 1.33 6.91 -1.76
N GLY A 27 2.47 6.22 -1.89
CA GLY A 27 3.79 6.77 -1.54
C GLY A 27 3.97 7.02 -0.03
N VAL A 28 3.36 6.18 0.81
CA VAL A 28 3.42 6.29 2.28
C VAL A 28 4.02 5.03 2.90
N SER A 29 4.43 5.10 4.17
CA SER A 29 4.88 3.89 4.87
C SER A 29 3.69 3.04 5.34
N VAL A 30 3.86 1.71 5.33
CA VAL A 30 2.85 0.76 5.84
C VAL A 30 2.51 1.05 7.30
N SER A 31 3.51 1.39 8.12
CA SER A 31 3.30 1.76 9.53
C SER A 31 2.48 3.03 9.70
N ALA A 32 2.64 4.03 8.81
CA ALA A 32 1.82 5.23 8.84
C ALA A 32 0.37 4.93 8.44
N LEU A 33 0.17 4.15 7.37
CA LEU A 33 -1.18 3.70 6.97
C LEU A 33 -1.86 2.91 8.09
N ARG A 34 -1.16 1.97 8.73
CA ARG A 34 -1.72 1.17 9.84
C ARG A 34 -2.20 2.05 11.00
N ARG A 35 -1.39 3.01 11.45
CA ARG A 35 -1.78 3.93 12.53
C ARG A 35 -2.97 4.81 12.14
N LEU A 36 -3.00 5.23 10.87
CA LEU A 36 -4.09 6.02 10.34
C LEU A 36 -5.40 5.22 10.27
N GLU A 37 -5.38 3.96 9.81
CA GLU A 37 -6.58 3.09 9.75
C GLU A 37 -7.19 2.80 11.14
N VAL A 38 -6.37 2.73 12.19
CA VAL A 38 -6.86 2.53 13.57
C VAL A 38 -7.17 3.82 14.32
N GLY A 39 -6.87 4.98 13.74
CA GLY A 39 -7.09 6.30 14.36
C GLY A 39 -6.09 6.65 15.48
N ASP A 40 -4.90 6.03 15.48
CA ASP A 40 -3.85 6.24 16.49
C ASP A 40 -3.00 7.51 16.23
N THR A 41 -3.23 8.20 15.11
CA THR A 41 -2.48 9.42 14.77
C THR A 41 -3.36 10.38 14.00
N ASP A 42 -3.16 11.68 14.23
CA ASP A 42 -3.76 12.71 13.39
C ASP A 42 -3.22 12.63 11.97
N ALA A 43 -4.13 12.39 11.03
CA ALA A 43 -3.78 12.23 9.65
C ALA A 43 -3.44 13.58 9.02
N ARG A 44 -2.24 13.69 8.45
CA ARG A 44 -1.88 14.86 7.64
C ARG A 44 -2.77 14.88 6.38
N LEU A 45 -3.28 16.05 6.03
CA LEU A 45 -4.14 16.24 4.85
C LEU A 45 -3.56 15.59 3.59
N ASN A 46 -2.29 15.84 3.30
CA ASN A 46 -1.61 15.29 2.11
C ASN A 46 -1.57 13.76 2.10
N THR A 47 -1.41 13.13 3.28
CA THR A 47 -1.39 11.67 3.41
C THR A 47 -2.77 11.09 3.13
N VAL A 48 -3.83 11.70 3.67
CA VAL A 48 -5.20 11.26 3.40
C VAL A 48 -5.54 11.43 1.93
N LEU A 49 -5.20 12.56 1.32
CA LEU A 49 -5.44 12.80 -0.11
C LEU A 49 -4.73 11.76 -0.99
N ALA A 50 -3.46 11.46 -0.72
CA ALA A 50 -2.72 10.45 -1.47
C ALA A 50 -3.37 9.05 -1.36
N LEU A 51 -3.82 8.68 -0.15
CA LEU A 51 -4.52 7.42 0.08
C LEU A 51 -5.89 7.38 -0.60
N THR A 52 -6.65 8.49 -0.55
CA THR A 52 -7.94 8.62 -1.23
C THR A 52 -7.80 8.48 -2.74
N GLU A 53 -6.79 9.10 -3.35
CA GLU A 53 -6.58 8.97 -4.80
C GLU A 53 -6.09 7.58 -5.20
N ALA A 54 -5.21 6.96 -4.41
CA ALA A 54 -4.81 5.57 -4.65
C ALA A 54 -6.01 4.61 -4.59
N LEU A 55 -6.94 4.81 -3.63
CA LEU A 55 -8.17 4.04 -3.54
C LEU A 55 -9.15 4.36 -4.69
N ARG A 56 -9.19 5.60 -5.17
CA ARG A 56 -9.98 5.98 -6.35
C ARG A 56 -9.56 5.21 -7.59
N ALA A 57 -8.25 5.05 -7.81
CA ALA A 57 -7.72 4.22 -8.88
C ALA A 57 -8.13 2.74 -8.75
N CYS A 58 -8.53 2.29 -7.55
CA CYS A 58 -9.03 0.93 -7.30
C CYS A 58 -10.56 0.81 -7.42
N GLY A 59 -11.26 1.85 -7.90
CA GLY A 59 -12.72 1.82 -8.07
C GLY A 59 -13.52 2.24 -6.83
N ILE A 60 -12.87 2.88 -5.85
CA ILE A 60 -13.51 3.44 -4.65
C ILE A 60 -13.81 4.92 -4.84
N GLU A 61 -15.03 5.33 -4.54
CA GLU A 61 -15.41 6.73 -4.44
C GLU A 61 -15.97 7.01 -3.04
N PHE A 62 -15.43 8.01 -2.37
CA PHE A 62 -15.88 8.43 -1.04
C PHE A 62 -17.04 9.42 -1.17
N LEU A 63 -18.16 9.11 -0.54
CA LEU A 63 -19.34 9.96 -0.48
C LEU A 63 -19.30 10.72 0.85
N LEU A 64 -18.67 11.89 0.83
CA LEU A 64 -18.49 12.75 2.00
C LEU A 64 -19.29 14.04 1.80
N GLU A 65 -20.45 14.12 2.46
CA GLU A 65 -21.30 15.30 2.42
C GLU A 65 -21.08 16.17 3.67
N PRO A 66 -20.81 17.50 3.53
CA PRO A 66 -20.52 18.37 4.68
C PRO A 66 -21.64 18.47 5.72
N SER A 67 -22.90 18.31 5.28
CA SER A 67 -24.09 18.40 6.12
C SER A 67 -24.67 17.04 6.51
N ALA A 68 -24.13 15.95 5.96
CA ALA A 68 -24.64 14.63 6.24
C ALA A 68 -24.08 14.11 7.56
N LYS A 69 -24.95 13.47 8.34
CA LYS A 69 -24.56 12.75 9.56
C LYS A 69 -23.92 11.38 9.25
N THR A 70 -23.73 11.09 7.98
CA THR A 70 -23.33 9.78 7.43
C THR A 70 -22.16 9.95 6.49
N GLU A 71 -21.23 9.01 6.54
CA GLU A 71 -20.17 8.85 5.55
C GLU A 71 -20.40 7.56 4.76
N GLY A 72 -20.05 7.54 3.47
CA GLY A 72 -20.31 6.40 2.60
C GLY A 72 -19.18 6.10 1.61
N ILE A 73 -19.21 4.88 1.08
CA ILE A 73 -18.34 4.44 -0.02
C ILE A 73 -19.21 3.93 -1.16
N ARG A 74 -18.95 4.42 -2.37
CA ARG A 74 -19.37 3.77 -3.60
C ARG A 74 -18.21 2.94 -4.12
N HIS A 75 -18.44 1.64 -4.29
CA HIS A 75 -17.48 0.74 -4.91
C HIS A 75 -18.02 0.32 -6.27
N THR A 76 -17.28 0.66 -7.33
CA THR A 76 -17.60 0.21 -8.68
C THR A 76 -16.76 -1.02 -8.97
N LYS A 77 -17.40 -2.11 -9.38
CA LYS A 77 -16.66 -3.23 -9.96
C LYS A 77 -15.94 -2.65 -11.18
N PRO A 78 -14.61 -2.79 -11.33
CA PRO A 78 -13.95 -2.35 -12.55
C PRO A 78 -14.70 -2.97 -13.73
N PRO A 79 -14.86 -2.26 -14.87
CA PRO A 79 -15.41 -2.88 -16.06
C PRO A 79 -14.63 -4.18 -16.25
N ARG A 80 -15.37 -5.27 -16.46
CA ARG A 80 -14.79 -6.60 -16.62
C ARG A 80 -14.03 -6.60 -17.96
N THR A 81 -12.87 -5.97 -18.00
CA THR A 81 -11.90 -6.13 -19.08
C THR A 81 -11.32 -7.51 -18.86
N THR A 82 -11.88 -8.45 -19.60
CA THR A 82 -11.32 -9.77 -19.85
C THR A 82 -9.80 -9.68 -20.04
N ASP A 83 -9.10 -10.56 -19.33
CA ASP A 83 -7.74 -11.05 -19.60
C ASP A 83 -6.55 -10.08 -19.47
N SER A 84 -5.85 -10.17 -18.34
CA SER A 84 -4.39 -10.39 -18.28
C SER A 84 -3.96 -10.49 -16.81
N PRO A 85 -3.45 -11.65 -16.35
CA PRO A 85 -2.66 -11.70 -15.12
C PRO A 85 -1.46 -10.77 -15.29
N VAL A 86 -1.39 -9.69 -14.50
CA VAL A 86 -0.11 -9.03 -14.28
C VAL A 86 0.66 -9.95 -13.33
N GLU A 87 1.33 -10.94 -13.90
CA GLU A 87 2.45 -11.61 -13.23
C GLU A 87 3.38 -10.50 -12.71
N PRO A 88 3.74 -10.48 -11.42
CA PRO A 88 4.76 -9.58 -10.94
C PRO A 88 6.12 -10.02 -11.51
N GLU A 89 6.42 -9.61 -12.74
CA GLU A 89 7.79 -9.62 -13.25
C GLU A 89 8.61 -8.55 -12.53
N ASP A 90 9.81 -8.98 -12.14
CA ASP A 90 10.92 -8.21 -11.60
C ASP A 90 10.91 -7.76 -10.12
N SER A 91 11.17 -8.76 -9.26
CA SER A 91 12.14 -8.60 -8.16
C SER A 91 13.29 -9.63 -8.20
N ARG A 92 13.60 -10.14 -9.40
CA ARG A 92 14.81 -10.94 -9.66
C ARG A 92 16.06 -10.10 -9.95
N VAL A 93 16.32 -9.01 -9.23
CA VAL A 93 17.65 -8.38 -9.26
C VAL A 93 17.97 -7.79 -7.87
N GLN A 94 18.61 -8.58 -7.00
CA GLN A 94 19.83 -8.19 -6.25
C GLN A 94 20.34 -9.32 -5.33
N ARG A 95 20.49 -10.57 -5.81
CA ARG A 95 21.49 -11.48 -5.20
C ARG A 95 22.83 -11.19 -5.87
N LYS A 96 23.46 -10.07 -5.50
CA LYS A 96 24.85 -9.82 -5.88
C LYS A 96 25.72 -10.85 -5.16
N ARG A 97 26.23 -11.76 -5.98
CA ARG A 97 27.24 -12.76 -5.69
C ARG A 97 28.41 -12.11 -4.96
N VAL A 98 28.73 -12.60 -3.77
CA VAL A 98 30.11 -12.64 -3.28
C VAL A 98 30.43 -14.12 -3.12
N GLY A 99 30.92 -14.73 -4.20
CA GLY A 99 31.62 -16.03 -4.12
C GLY A 99 32.89 -15.81 -3.30
N ALA A 100 33.12 -16.60 -2.25
CA ALA A 100 33.72 -17.92 -2.32
C ALA A 100 35.22 -17.88 -2.72
N ALA A 101 36.09 -17.93 -1.72
CA ALA A 101 37.38 -18.60 -1.82
C ALA A 101 37.70 -19.25 -0.47
N ARG A 102 37.54 -20.57 -0.43
CA ARG A 102 37.93 -21.47 0.66
C ARG A 102 39.45 -21.65 0.66
N SER A 103 39.99 -21.83 1.87
CA SER A 103 41.10 -22.75 2.18
C SER A 103 42.51 -22.35 1.72
N ARG A 104 43.44 -22.20 2.67
CA ARG A 104 44.36 -23.26 3.12
C ARG A 104 45.29 -22.75 4.22
N ARG A 105 45.64 -23.69 5.09
CA ARG A 105 46.66 -23.61 6.15
C ARG A 105 48.04 -23.34 5.54
N ASN A 106 48.92 -22.60 6.24
CA ASN A 106 50.20 -23.10 6.77
C ASN A 106 51.21 -21.97 7.10
N THR A 107 51.76 -22.08 8.34
CA THR A 107 53.17 -21.89 8.78
C THR A 107 53.94 -20.57 8.58
N THR A 108 54.48 -20.05 9.70
CA THR A 108 55.63 -19.13 9.96
C THR A 108 56.94 -19.55 9.23
N PRO A 109 58.09 -18.82 9.26
CA PRO A 109 58.49 -17.46 9.69
C PRO A 109 59.32 -16.71 8.58
N PRO A 110 60.14 -15.65 8.85
CA PRO A 110 61.44 -15.73 9.56
C PRO A 110 61.57 -14.87 10.83
#